data_AF-A0A4Q9I1A3-F1
#
_entry.id   AF-A0A4Q9I1A3-F1
#
_cell.length_a   1.000
_cell.length_b   1.000
_cell.length_c   1.000
_cell.angle_alpha   90.00
_cell.angle_beta   90.00
_cell.angle_gamma   90.00
#
_symmetry.space_group_name_H-M   'P 1'
#
loop_
_entity.id
_entity.type
_entity.pdbx_description
1 polymer ?
#
loop_
_entity_poly.entity_id
_entity_poly.type
_entity_poly.pdbx_seq_one_letter_code
_entity_poly.pdbx_strand_id
1 'polypeptide(L)'
;MTKMNRETVVTEALDLLDEVGLEAVSTRRLAKRLGVEQPSLYYHFRTKKDLLAAMAHAAMAPHAGAQLPSPEDDWREWFLENSRSLRRTLLLRRDGARLHAGSTPIGDLDRIRHKMAFLVTSGVPENDAQMAMLAAGRYTVGCVLEEQADAAPGGDEGLPADVPVIDHESAFEAGLTLILKGMEQCVEGADGAA
;
A
#
# COMPACT_ATOMS: atom_id res chain seq x y z
N MET A 1 -21.35 15.64 21.33
CA MET A 1 -19.95 15.99 20.99
C MET A 1 -19.18 14.69 20.91
N THR A 2 -18.83 14.25 19.70
CA THR A 2 -17.96 13.08 19.51
C THR A 2 -16.64 13.36 20.21
N LYS A 3 -16.25 12.51 21.15
CA LYS A 3 -15.02 12.69 21.93
C LYS A 3 -13.84 12.67 20.94
N MET A 4 -13.13 13.80 20.81
CA MET A 4 -11.95 13.88 19.97
C MET A 4 -10.88 12.95 20.54
N ASN A 5 -10.69 11.81 19.88
CA ASN A 5 -9.63 10.86 20.17
C ASN A 5 -8.71 10.74 18.94
N ARG A 6 -7.59 10.04 19.10
CA ARG A 6 -6.57 9.92 18.04
C ARG A 6 -7.14 9.28 16.77
N GLU A 7 -8.04 8.31 16.90
CA GLU A 7 -8.65 7.60 15.78
C GLU A 7 -9.58 8.51 14.97
N THR A 8 -10.49 9.25 15.63
CA THR A 8 -11.37 10.23 14.96
C THR A 8 -10.55 11.25 14.17
N VAL A 9 -9.46 11.77 14.74
CA VAL A 9 -8.61 12.75 14.04
C VAL A 9 -7.96 12.14 12.79
N VAL A 10 -7.54 10.87 12.84
CA VAL A 10 -6.95 10.19 11.67
C VAL A 10 -7.99 9.92 10.60
N THR A 11 -9.18 9.46 10.97
CA THR A 11 -10.29 9.26 10.03
C THR A 11 -10.62 10.56 9.30
N GLU A 12 -10.80 11.66 10.03
CA GLU A 12 -11.09 12.97 9.44
C GLU A 12 -9.95 13.51 8.58
N ALA A 13 -8.70 13.14 8.89
CA ALA A 13 -7.55 13.49 8.08
C ALA A 13 -7.48 12.67 6.77
N LEU A 14 -7.88 11.40 6.79
CA LEU A 14 -8.02 10.56 5.60
C LEU A 14 -9.18 11.03 4.72
N ASP A 15 -10.29 11.45 5.30
CA ASP A 15 -11.41 12.00 4.53
C ASP A 15 -11.01 13.36 3.90
N LEU A 16 -10.26 14.19 4.65
CA LEU A 16 -9.67 15.41 4.10
C LEU A 16 -8.68 15.11 2.96
N LEU A 17 -7.90 14.03 3.06
CA LEU A 17 -6.98 13.59 2.00
C LEU A 17 -7.75 13.28 0.71
N ASP A 18 -8.87 12.55 0.78
CA ASP A 18 -9.69 12.22 -0.38
C ASP A 18 -10.26 13.49 -1.05
N GLU A 19 -10.68 14.46 -0.25
CA GLU A 19 -11.23 15.73 -0.73
C GLU A 19 -10.19 16.61 -1.43
N VAL A 20 -9.01 16.81 -0.81
CA VAL A 20 -8.07 17.87 -1.24
C VAL A 20 -6.74 17.38 -1.77
N GLY A 21 -6.42 16.10 -1.61
CA GLY A 21 -5.12 15.52 -1.96
C GLY A 21 -4.02 15.81 -0.94
N LEU A 22 -2.95 15.03 -1.00
CA LEU A 22 -1.92 14.93 0.03
C LEU A 22 -1.18 16.25 0.28
N GLU A 23 -0.92 17.02 -0.78
CA GLU A 23 -0.24 18.32 -0.69
C GLU A 23 -1.04 19.34 0.11
N ALA A 24 -2.36 19.30 -0.02
CA ALA A 24 -3.27 20.25 0.60
C ALA A 24 -3.62 19.89 2.05
N VAL A 25 -3.31 18.66 2.51
CA VAL A 25 -3.51 18.24 3.90
C VAL A 25 -2.58 19.04 4.83
N SER A 26 -3.15 19.70 5.84
CA SER A 26 -2.42 20.45 6.85
C SER A 26 -3.15 20.44 8.20
N THR A 27 -2.41 20.57 9.30
CA THR A 27 -2.99 20.62 10.66
C THR A 27 -3.97 21.78 10.81
N ARG A 28 -3.74 22.91 10.14
CA ARG A 28 -4.67 24.04 10.13
C ARG A 28 -6.01 23.72 9.45
N ARG A 29 -5.98 23.08 8.27
CA ARG A 29 -7.21 22.67 7.58
C ARG A 29 -7.96 21.60 8.37
N LEU A 30 -7.23 20.64 8.93
CA LEU A 30 -7.81 19.60 9.78
C LEU A 30 -8.47 20.17 11.05
N ALA A 31 -7.83 21.13 11.72
CA ALA A 31 -8.39 21.79 12.90
C ALA A 31 -9.70 22.53 12.55
N LYS A 32 -9.70 23.28 11.44
CA LYS A 32 -10.90 23.95 10.92
C LYS A 32 -12.02 22.95 10.62
N ARG A 33 -11.71 21.82 9.98
CA ARG A 33 -12.67 20.75 9.66
C ARG A 33 -13.30 20.17 10.94
N LEU A 34 -12.47 19.90 11.93
CA LEU A 34 -12.89 19.34 13.22
C LEU A 34 -13.60 20.36 14.13
N GLY A 35 -13.61 21.65 13.78
CA GLY A 35 -14.17 22.72 14.62
C GLY A 35 -13.40 22.94 15.91
N VAL A 36 -12.08 22.67 15.91
CA VAL A 36 -11.20 22.82 17.09
C VAL A 36 -10.06 23.78 16.81
N GLU A 37 -9.46 24.28 17.89
CA GLU A 37 -8.24 25.08 17.82
C GLU A 37 -7.03 24.20 17.46
N GLN A 38 -6.09 24.74 16.69
CA GLN A 38 -4.90 23.99 16.25
C GLN A 38 -4.06 23.41 17.42
N PRO A 39 -3.89 24.11 18.57
CA PRO A 39 -3.31 23.53 19.79
C PRO A 39 -3.91 22.18 20.22
N SER A 40 -5.21 21.96 20.00
CA SER A 40 -5.87 20.71 20.38
C SER A 40 -5.38 19.52 19.55
N LEU A 41 -4.95 19.73 18.30
CA LEU A 41 -4.35 18.68 17.48
C LEU A 41 -2.95 18.31 17.94
N TYR A 42 -2.18 19.25 18.47
CA TYR A 42 -0.82 19.00 18.97
C TYR A 42 -0.79 18.03 20.16
N TYR A 43 -1.90 17.92 20.90
CA TYR A 43 -2.07 16.90 21.93
C TYR A 43 -2.04 15.47 21.36
N HIS A 44 -2.54 15.28 20.13
CA HIS A 44 -2.56 13.98 19.45
C HIS A 44 -1.34 13.79 18.53
N PHE A 45 -0.90 14.82 17.81
CA PHE A 45 0.17 14.74 16.82
C PHE A 45 1.10 15.93 16.95
N ARG A 46 2.35 15.70 17.37
CA ARG A 46 3.31 16.78 17.62
C ARG A 46 3.75 17.45 16.32
N THR A 47 3.77 16.72 15.21
CA THR A 47 4.19 17.20 13.90
C THR A 47 3.25 16.75 12.77
N LYS A 48 3.31 17.42 11.60
CA LYS A 48 2.63 16.93 10.37
C LYS A 48 3.13 15.53 9.99
N LYS A 49 4.40 15.22 10.23
CA LYS A 49 4.97 13.89 9.98
C LYS A 49 4.31 12.81 10.84
N ASP A 50 4.05 13.10 12.12
CA ASP A 50 3.37 12.15 13.01
C ASP A 50 1.92 11.87 12.58
N LEU A 51 1.23 12.91 12.09
CA LEU A 51 -0.10 12.77 11.52
C LEU A 51 -0.07 11.91 10.25
N LEU A 52 0.83 12.22 9.30
CA LEU A 52 0.96 11.46 8.06
C LEU A 52 1.34 10.00 8.30
N ALA A 53 2.22 9.73 9.27
CA ALA A 53 2.56 8.36 9.65
C ALA A 53 1.35 7.59 10.22
N ALA A 54 0.53 8.25 11.04
CA ALA A 54 -0.69 7.64 11.57
C ALA A 54 -1.75 7.43 10.48
N MET A 55 -1.90 8.38 9.55
CA MET A 55 -2.75 8.23 8.37
C MET A 55 -2.30 7.06 7.50
N ALA A 56 -1.00 6.95 7.20
CA ALA A 56 -0.45 5.85 6.41
C ALA A 56 -0.71 4.49 7.07
N HIS A 57 -0.49 4.40 8.38
CA HIS A 57 -0.79 3.18 9.15
C HIS A 57 -2.28 2.81 9.09
N ALA A 58 -3.18 3.79 9.31
CA ALA A 58 -4.62 3.55 9.25
C ALA A 58 -5.13 3.22 7.83
N ALA A 59 -4.58 3.87 6.79
CA ALA A 59 -4.90 3.57 5.40
C ALA A 59 -4.51 2.14 5.00
N MET A 60 -3.47 1.59 5.62
CA MET A 60 -3.01 0.21 5.41
C MET A 60 -3.84 -0.84 6.16
N ALA A 61 -4.80 -0.45 7.02
CA ALA A 61 -5.59 -1.38 7.82
C ALA A 61 -6.27 -2.51 7.02
N PRO A 62 -6.83 -2.27 5.80
CA PRO A 62 -7.41 -3.35 5.00
C PRO A 62 -6.38 -4.43 4.60
N HIS A 63 -5.19 -4.04 4.17
CA HIS A 63 -4.11 -4.98 3.84
C HIS A 63 -3.52 -5.64 5.09
N ALA A 64 -3.32 -4.86 6.15
CA ALA A 64 -2.82 -5.36 7.44
C ALA A 64 -3.80 -6.33 8.11
N GLY A 65 -5.10 -6.18 7.86
CA GLY A 65 -6.16 -7.08 8.32
C GLY A 65 -6.44 -8.28 7.41
N ALA A 66 -5.79 -8.36 6.23
CA ALA A 66 -6.00 -9.48 5.31
C ALA A 66 -5.61 -10.82 5.95
N GLN A 67 -6.25 -11.90 5.53
CA GLN A 67 -5.97 -13.23 6.05
C GLN A 67 -4.49 -13.61 5.80
N LEU A 68 -3.84 -14.13 6.85
CA LEU A 68 -2.50 -14.69 6.72
C LEU A 68 -2.56 -16.06 6.06
N PRO A 69 -1.51 -16.45 5.31
CA PRO A 69 -1.49 -17.76 4.66
C PRO A 69 -1.50 -18.88 5.70
N SER A 70 -2.18 -19.97 5.39
CA SER A 70 -2.14 -21.24 6.11
C SER A 70 -1.27 -22.25 5.36
N PRO A 71 -0.72 -23.29 6.04
CA PRO A 71 0.14 -24.28 5.38
C PRO A 71 -0.50 -25.04 4.20
N GLU A 72 -1.83 -25.04 4.09
CA GLU A 72 -2.59 -25.69 3.03
C GLU A 72 -2.81 -24.81 1.79
N ASP A 73 -2.51 -23.51 1.88
CA ASP A 73 -2.72 -22.57 0.78
C ASP A 73 -1.68 -22.77 -0.34
N ASP A 74 -2.08 -22.56 -1.60
CA ASP A 74 -1.11 -22.45 -2.70
C ASP A 74 -0.33 -21.13 -2.56
N TRP A 75 0.98 -21.24 -2.37
CA TRP A 75 1.86 -20.09 -2.20
C TRP A 75 1.83 -19.13 -3.40
N ARG A 76 1.55 -19.64 -4.61
CA ARG A 76 1.46 -18.84 -5.83
C ARG A 76 0.24 -17.94 -5.80
N GLU A 77 -0.93 -18.54 -5.57
CA GLU A 77 -2.19 -17.81 -5.47
C GLU A 77 -2.16 -16.82 -4.31
N TRP A 78 -1.60 -17.24 -3.17
CA TRP A 78 -1.43 -16.38 -2.02
C TRP A 78 -0.51 -15.18 -2.30
N PHE A 79 0.62 -15.37 -2.99
CA PHE A 79 1.54 -14.28 -3.33
C PHE A 79 0.87 -13.25 -4.25
N LEU A 80 0.12 -13.73 -5.25
CA LEU A 80 -0.68 -12.88 -6.13
C LEU A 80 -1.72 -12.08 -5.34
N GLU A 81 -2.51 -12.76 -4.49
CA GLU A 81 -3.56 -12.10 -3.70
C GLU A 81 -2.98 -11.12 -2.67
N ASN A 82 -1.84 -11.43 -2.05
CA ASN A 82 -1.15 -10.49 -1.16
C ASN A 82 -0.80 -9.18 -1.90
N SER A 83 -0.33 -9.28 -3.14
CA SER A 83 0.04 -8.11 -3.96
C SER A 83 -1.19 -7.35 -4.46
N ARG A 84 -2.25 -8.06 -4.86
CA ARG A 84 -3.55 -7.48 -5.21
C ARG A 84 -4.20 -6.76 -4.04
N SER A 85 -4.15 -7.35 -2.84
CA SER A 85 -4.63 -6.76 -1.60
C SER A 85 -3.91 -5.46 -1.27
N LEU A 86 -2.59 -5.40 -1.47
CA LEU A 86 -1.82 -4.17 -1.36
C LEU A 86 -2.30 -3.13 -2.38
N ARG A 87 -2.39 -3.49 -3.68
CA ARG A 87 -2.87 -2.60 -4.74
C ARG A 87 -4.24 -2.01 -4.41
N ARG A 88 -5.22 -2.87 -4.11
CA ARG A 88 -6.58 -2.48 -3.71
C ARG A 88 -6.55 -1.48 -2.55
N THR A 89 -5.74 -1.77 -1.53
CA THR A 89 -5.63 -0.91 -0.34
C THR A 89 -5.05 0.47 -0.67
N LEU A 90 -4.01 0.55 -1.49
CA LEU A 90 -3.41 1.83 -1.89
C LEU A 90 -4.37 2.68 -2.75
N LEU A 91 -5.22 2.03 -3.55
CA LEU A 91 -6.23 2.69 -4.40
C LEU A 91 -7.47 3.18 -3.63
N LEU A 92 -7.70 2.73 -2.39
CA LEU A 92 -8.87 3.15 -1.59
C LEU A 92 -8.87 4.65 -1.25
N ARG A 93 -7.71 5.30 -1.26
CA ARG A 93 -7.56 6.70 -0.86
C ARG A 93 -6.81 7.47 -1.94
N ARG A 94 -7.21 8.72 -2.15
CA ARG A 94 -6.50 9.66 -3.03
C ARG A 94 -5.06 9.83 -2.54
N ASP A 95 -4.10 9.82 -3.46
CA ASP A 95 -2.66 9.86 -3.14
C ASP A 95 -2.21 8.74 -2.17
N GLY A 96 -2.96 7.63 -2.06
CA GLY A 96 -2.69 6.55 -1.11
C GLY A 96 -1.31 5.92 -1.27
N ALA A 97 -0.82 5.75 -2.51
CA ALA A 97 0.53 5.25 -2.75
C ALA A 97 1.61 6.25 -2.32
N ARG A 98 1.38 7.56 -2.49
CA ARG A 98 2.31 8.61 -2.02
C ARG A 98 2.35 8.69 -0.50
N LEU A 99 1.18 8.57 0.15
CA LEU A 99 1.08 8.50 1.60
C LEU A 99 1.84 7.27 2.16
N HIS A 100 1.72 6.13 1.49
CA HIS A 100 2.45 4.91 1.84
C HIS A 100 3.98 5.06 1.69
N ALA A 101 4.45 5.54 0.53
CA ALA A 101 5.88 5.64 0.21
C ALA A 101 6.67 6.54 1.17
N GLY A 102 6.02 7.54 1.79
CA GLY A 102 6.62 8.42 2.79
C GLY A 102 6.62 7.86 4.23
N SER A 103 6.12 6.64 4.44
CA SER A 103 5.92 6.06 5.77
C SER A 103 6.91 4.94 6.10
N THR A 104 7.15 4.72 7.39
CA THR A 104 7.84 3.52 7.87
C THR A 104 6.77 2.52 8.31
N PRO A 105 6.85 1.23 7.94
CA PRO A 105 5.94 0.22 8.47
C PRO A 105 6.09 0.12 9.99
N ILE A 106 5.16 0.72 10.73
CA ILE A 106 5.10 0.61 12.18
C ILE A 106 4.16 -0.56 12.50
N GLY A 107 4.68 -1.58 13.18
CA GLY A 107 3.86 -2.57 13.89
C GLY A 107 3.54 -3.89 13.19
N ASP A 108 4.19 -4.23 12.06
CA ASP A 108 3.80 -5.41 11.25
C ASP A 108 4.85 -6.53 11.12
N LEU A 109 5.87 -6.54 12.00
CA LEU A 109 7.01 -7.47 11.87
C LEU A 109 6.61 -8.94 12.02
N ASP A 110 5.66 -9.27 12.90
CA ASP A 110 5.23 -10.65 13.10
C ASP A 110 4.44 -11.20 11.90
N ARG A 111 3.65 -10.34 11.25
CA ARG A 111 2.92 -10.73 10.04
C ARG A 111 3.88 -10.87 8.86
N ILE A 112 4.85 -9.96 8.72
CA ILE A 112 5.93 -10.11 7.73
C ILE A 112 6.66 -11.45 7.97
N ARG A 113 7.03 -11.75 9.22
CA ARG A 113 7.68 -13.02 9.57
C ARG A 113 6.82 -14.23 9.21
N HIS A 114 5.52 -14.19 9.47
CA HIS A 114 4.58 -15.25 9.10
C HIS A 114 4.53 -15.47 7.60
N LYS A 115 4.37 -14.39 6.82
CA LYS A 115 4.34 -14.43 5.35
C LYS A 115 5.63 -15.01 4.78
N MET A 116 6.78 -14.60 5.33
CA MET A 116 8.09 -15.12 4.95
C MET A 116 8.25 -16.60 5.29
N ALA A 117 7.87 -17.00 6.51
CA ALA A 117 7.93 -18.40 6.93
C ALA A 117 7.09 -19.29 6.02
N PHE A 118 5.87 -18.86 5.65
CA PHE A 118 5.00 -19.59 4.75
C PHE A 118 5.63 -19.83 3.36
N LEU A 119 6.20 -18.79 2.73
CA LEU A 119 6.88 -18.93 1.45
C LEU A 119 8.07 -19.90 1.54
N VAL A 120 8.87 -19.81 2.60
CA VAL A 120 10.01 -20.69 2.82
C VAL A 120 9.59 -22.14 3.05
N THR A 121 8.56 -22.38 3.85
CA THR A 121 8.02 -23.74 4.07
C THR A 121 7.39 -24.33 2.81
N SER A 122 7.03 -23.49 1.84
CA SER A 122 6.48 -23.90 0.53
C SER A 122 7.58 -24.22 -0.50
N GLY A 123 8.86 -24.19 -0.10
CA GLY A 123 10.00 -24.52 -0.95
C GLY A 123 10.68 -23.32 -1.63
N VAL A 124 10.19 -22.10 -1.41
CA VAL A 124 10.84 -20.88 -1.95
C VAL A 124 12.11 -20.58 -1.14
N PRO A 125 13.29 -20.45 -1.76
CA PRO A 125 14.51 -20.06 -1.04
C PRO A 125 14.33 -18.73 -0.29
N GLU A 126 14.83 -18.63 0.94
CA GLU A 126 14.58 -17.48 1.83
C GLU A 126 14.95 -16.13 1.19
N ASN A 127 16.11 -16.06 0.54
CA ASN A 127 16.54 -14.85 -0.15
C ASN A 127 15.61 -14.48 -1.30
N ASP A 128 15.15 -15.46 -2.07
CA ASP A 128 14.26 -15.24 -3.21
C ASP A 128 12.86 -14.83 -2.76
N ALA A 129 12.34 -15.45 -1.69
CA ALA A 129 11.10 -15.02 -1.05
C ALA A 129 11.19 -13.56 -0.57
N GLN A 130 12.33 -13.17 0.03
CA GLN A 130 12.52 -11.81 0.54
C GLN A 130 12.57 -10.81 -0.61
N MET A 131 13.38 -11.10 -1.64
CA MET A 131 13.52 -10.23 -2.81
C MET A 131 12.22 -10.13 -3.61
N ALA A 132 11.48 -11.23 -3.76
CA ALA A 132 10.19 -11.23 -4.44
C ALA A 132 9.14 -10.41 -3.70
N MET A 133 9.03 -10.54 -2.37
CA MET A 133 8.11 -9.72 -1.56
C MET A 133 8.46 -8.23 -1.64
N LEU A 134 9.75 -7.87 -1.59
CA LEU A 134 10.21 -6.49 -1.76
C LEU A 134 9.94 -5.97 -3.18
N ALA A 135 10.21 -6.79 -4.21
CA ALA A 135 10.00 -6.44 -5.60
C ALA A 135 8.51 -6.24 -5.91
N ALA A 136 7.66 -7.19 -5.54
CA ALA A 136 6.21 -7.08 -5.73
C ALA A 136 5.61 -5.89 -4.96
N GLY A 137 6.07 -5.62 -3.73
CA GLY A 137 5.64 -4.45 -2.98
C GLY A 137 6.01 -3.13 -3.68
N ARG A 138 7.26 -2.97 -4.12
CA ARG A 138 7.73 -1.78 -4.84
C ARG A 138 7.07 -1.61 -6.20
N TYR A 139 6.93 -2.71 -6.94
CA TYR A 139 6.22 -2.76 -8.21
C TYR A 139 4.77 -2.29 -8.04
N THR A 140 4.06 -2.83 -7.05
CA THR A 140 2.68 -2.44 -6.74
C THR A 140 2.56 -0.96 -6.41
N VAL A 141 3.45 -0.43 -5.56
CA VAL A 141 3.48 1.00 -5.23
C VAL A 141 3.72 1.84 -6.49
N GLY A 142 4.66 1.45 -7.35
CA GLY A 142 4.94 2.13 -8.61
C GLY A 142 3.74 2.16 -9.55
N CYS A 143 3.08 1.01 -9.77
CA CYS A 143 1.87 0.94 -10.61
C CYS A 143 0.77 1.86 -10.09
N VAL A 144 0.52 1.86 -8.78
CA VAL A 144 -0.53 2.71 -8.18
C VAL A 144 -0.15 4.19 -8.21
N LEU A 145 1.14 4.54 -8.12
CA LEU A 145 1.59 5.93 -8.27
C LEU A 145 1.27 6.48 -9.66
N GLU A 146 1.57 5.72 -10.71
CA GLU A 146 1.26 6.12 -12.09
C GLU A 146 -0.27 6.17 -12.31
N GLU A 147 -1.01 5.14 -11.88
CA GLU A 147 -2.48 5.11 -12.01
C GLU A 147 -3.17 6.29 -11.29
N GLN A 148 -2.68 6.67 -10.10
CA GLN A 148 -3.20 7.83 -9.38
C GLN A 148 -2.79 9.17 -10.01
N ALA A 149 -1.63 9.21 -10.69
CA ALA A 149 -1.18 10.40 -11.40
C ALA A 149 -1.98 10.62 -12.69
N ASP A 150 -2.23 9.57 -13.46
CA ASP A 150 -3.03 9.61 -14.70
C ASP A 150 -4.48 9.98 -14.42
N ALA A 151 -5.05 9.51 -13.29
CA ALA A 151 -6.39 9.87 -12.86
C ALA A 151 -6.50 11.29 -12.26
N ALA A 152 -5.39 11.99 -12.00
CA ALA A 152 -5.41 13.33 -11.43
C ALA A 152 -5.89 14.36 -12.48
N PRO A 153 -6.51 15.48 -12.05
CA PRO A 153 -6.91 16.54 -12.98
C PRO A 153 -5.70 17.05 -13.78
N GLY A 154 -5.77 16.91 -15.11
CA GLY A 154 -4.69 17.28 -16.03
C GLY A 154 -3.74 16.12 -16.44
N GLY A 155 -3.94 14.90 -15.94
CA GLY A 155 -3.09 13.74 -16.26
C GLY A 155 -3.07 13.36 -17.76
N ASP A 156 -4.17 13.63 -18.47
CA ASP A 156 -4.34 13.33 -19.90
C ASP A 156 -4.29 14.59 -20.78
N GLU A 157 -3.99 15.77 -20.21
CA GLU A 157 -3.94 17.03 -20.95
C GLU A 157 -2.73 17.06 -21.90
N GLY A 158 -2.97 16.71 -23.17
CA GLY A 158 -2.01 16.84 -24.27
C GLY A 158 -1.59 15.54 -24.94
N LEU A 159 -2.16 14.39 -24.55
CA LEU A 159 -1.94 13.14 -25.26
C LEU A 159 -2.69 13.13 -26.62
N PRO A 160 -2.03 12.70 -27.71
CA PRO A 160 -2.70 12.50 -28.99
C PRO A 160 -3.87 11.52 -28.87
N ALA A 161 -4.97 11.78 -29.59
CA ALA A 161 -6.19 10.98 -29.50
C ALA A 161 -6.05 9.53 -29.98
N ASP A 162 -4.93 9.19 -30.63
CA ASP A 162 -4.58 7.84 -31.09
C ASP A 162 -3.74 7.04 -30.08
N VAL A 163 -3.36 7.64 -28.94
CA VAL A 163 -2.69 6.91 -27.86
C VAL A 163 -3.71 6.01 -27.14
N PRO A 164 -3.49 4.69 -27.07
CA PRO A 164 -4.36 3.79 -26.32
C PRO A 164 -4.33 4.12 -24.83
N VAL A 165 -5.51 4.16 -24.20
CA VAL A 165 -5.62 4.26 -22.74
C VAL A 165 -4.96 3.04 -22.11
N ILE A 166 -4.10 3.28 -21.12
CA ILE A 166 -3.43 2.20 -20.38
C ILE A 166 -4.47 1.51 -19.49
N ASP A 167 -4.67 0.22 -19.71
CA ASP A 167 -5.37 -0.63 -18.75
C ASP A 167 -4.41 -0.97 -17.61
N HIS A 168 -4.46 -0.17 -16.54
CA HIS A 168 -3.59 -0.32 -15.37
C HIS A 168 -3.78 -1.67 -14.67
N GLU A 169 -4.98 -2.25 -14.70
CA GLU A 169 -5.23 -3.56 -14.08
C GLU A 169 -4.55 -4.67 -14.87
N SER A 170 -4.74 -4.71 -16.20
CA SER A 170 -4.05 -5.68 -17.06
C SER A 170 -2.53 -5.53 -17.00
N ALA A 171 -2.02 -4.29 -17.00
CA ALA A 171 -0.59 -4.02 -16.88
C ALA A 171 -0.01 -4.50 -15.54
N PHE A 172 -0.74 -4.27 -14.44
CA PHE A 172 -0.37 -4.73 -13.10
C PHE A 172 -0.31 -6.27 -13.02
N GLU A 173 -1.36 -6.96 -13.50
CA GLU A 173 -1.43 -8.42 -13.46
C GLU A 173 -0.35 -9.07 -14.33
N ALA A 174 -0.04 -8.47 -15.48
CA ALA A 174 1.02 -8.95 -16.36
C ALA A 174 2.41 -8.89 -15.69
N GLY A 175 2.77 -7.76 -15.07
CA GLY A 175 4.06 -7.63 -14.39
C GLY A 175 4.14 -8.47 -13.10
N LEU A 176 3.06 -8.57 -12.34
CA LEU A 176 3.00 -9.43 -11.17
C LEU A 176 3.18 -10.92 -11.55
N THR A 177 2.59 -11.36 -12.66
CA THR A 177 2.78 -12.71 -13.20
C THR A 177 4.24 -12.97 -13.60
N LEU A 178 4.96 -11.97 -14.13
CA LEU A 178 6.38 -12.10 -14.45
C LEU A 178 7.23 -12.31 -13.18
N ILE A 179 6.91 -11.62 -12.10
CA ILE A 179 7.59 -11.80 -10.80
C ILE A 179 7.34 -13.22 -10.27
N LEU A 180 6.08 -13.69 -10.30
CA LEU A 180 5.72 -15.04 -9.87
C LEU A 180 6.48 -16.13 -10.65
N LYS A 181 6.52 -16.03 -11.99
CA LYS A 181 7.26 -16.96 -12.84
C LYS A 181 8.75 -17.02 -12.49
N GLY A 182 9.34 -15.88 -12.11
CA GLY A 182 10.71 -15.84 -11.61
C GLY A 182 10.88 -16.62 -10.30
N MET A 183 9.92 -16.54 -9.39
CA MET A 183 9.94 -17.33 -8.14
C MET A 183 9.81 -18.83 -8.41
N GLU A 184 8.94 -19.24 -9.35
CA GLU A 184 8.75 -20.65 -9.71
C GLU A 184 10.06 -21.29 -10.21
N GLN A 185 10.82 -20.56 -11.04
CA GLN A 185 12.12 -21.03 -11.52
C GLN A 185 13.16 -21.21 -10.41
N CYS A 186 13.14 -20.35 -9.39
CA CYS A 186 14.01 -20.49 -8.22
C CYS A 186 13.71 -21.76 -7.41
N VAL A 187 12.43 -22.12 -7.28
CA VAL A 187 12.01 -23.36 -6.60
C VAL A 187 12.49 -24.58 -7.38
N GLU A 188 12.26 -24.61 -8.69
CA GLU A 188 12.67 -25.73 -9.56
C GLU A 188 14.20 -25.91 -9.59
N GLY A 189 14.96 -24.81 -9.58
CA GLY A 189 16.43 -24.84 -9.54
C GLY A 189 17.00 -25.32 -8.20
N ALA A 190 16.29 -25.13 -7.09
CA ALA A 190 16.70 -25.62 -5.77
C ALA A 190 16.53 -27.14 -5.65
N ASP A 191 15.44 -27.69 -6.20
CA ASP A 191 15.18 -29.14 -6.20
C ASP A 191 16.14 -29.94 -7.09
N GLY A 192 16.67 -29.32 -8.15
CA GLY A 192 17.63 -29.95 -9.07
C GLY A 192 19.09 -29.94 -8.59
N ALA A 193 19.40 -29.26 -7.49
CA ALA A 193 20.75 -29.13 -6.93
C ALA A 193 21.00 -30.00 -5.67
N ALA A 194 20.00 -30.76 -5.23
CA ALA A 194 20.05 -31.71 -4.11
C ALA A 194 20.26 -33.15 -4.62
#